data_AF-A0A2G6K8R5-F1
#
_entry.id   AF-A0A2G6K8R5-F1
#
_cell.length_a   1.000
_cell.length_b   1.000
_cell.length_c   1.000
_cell.angle_alpha   90.00
_cell.angle_beta   90.00
_cell.angle_gamma   90.00
#
_symmetry.space_group_name_H-M   'P 1'
#
loop_
_entity.id
_entity.type
_entity.pdbx_description
1 polymer ?
#
loop_
_entity_poly.entity_id
_entity_poly.type
_entity_poly.pdbx_seq_one_letter_code
_entity_poly.pdbx_strand_id
1 'polypeptide(L)'
;MIQFKLEEKTIAQYPHYEMQSRLWLEKLSNMLQDGDTGLNDTWFPTINPQDPAALTKEEQEIVDNLVHQFTTNRKLMRLLRFLFEHGKTYHIHNNFLNIHALVPSTADGEFEEFLGRSGKQLLAFIQDTIYQVGQNYLTGKEQKKEDQALFFYLWCGPKSPFFGKHAMKTFERYFLLDKKSHEERTLYWHKNLRTEHFKKKLLDAFGVKRVVFGHTPVNYKKGARMASRDGVAINVDGGFAAAYYNRGHSLVHTPFQIYGIILPTPDEIAEAERRLESAPLDVELIDEFPQPIKIKDTSVGRELYKERSRIRDELIAASGKTAALPGYQPNRD
;
A
#
# COMPACT_ATOMS: atom_id res chain seq x y z
N MET A 1 -2.41 25.31 8.46
CA MET A 1 -3.73 25.72 7.96
C MET A 1 -3.92 25.44 6.47
N ILE A 2 -3.01 25.86 5.58
CA ILE A 2 -3.09 25.61 4.12
C ILE A 2 -3.47 24.16 3.76
N GLN A 3 -2.80 23.17 4.36
CA GLN A 3 -3.13 21.75 4.16
C GLN A 3 -4.61 21.46 4.42
N PHE A 4 -5.12 21.79 5.62
CA PHE A 4 -6.52 21.53 5.99
C PHE A 4 -7.51 22.24 5.04
N LYS A 5 -7.22 23.48 4.62
CA LYS A 5 -8.05 24.21 3.65
C LYS A 5 -8.17 23.46 2.31
N LEU A 6 -7.05 22.95 1.81
CA LEU A 6 -7.01 22.16 0.58
C LEU A 6 -7.72 20.81 0.75
N GLU A 7 -7.46 20.10 1.84
CA GLU A 7 -8.08 18.80 2.15
C GLU A 7 -9.60 18.91 2.24
N GLU A 8 -10.11 19.89 2.99
CA GLU A 8 -11.55 20.10 3.15
C GLU A 8 -12.23 20.48 1.85
N LYS A 9 -11.59 21.31 1.02
CA LYS A 9 -12.09 21.63 -0.31
C LYS A 9 -12.23 20.36 -1.17
N THR A 10 -11.24 19.47 -1.14
CA THR A 10 -11.33 18.18 -1.86
C THR A 10 -12.42 17.29 -1.26
N ILE A 11 -12.50 17.16 0.06
CA ILE A 11 -13.53 16.33 0.72
C ILE A 11 -14.94 16.82 0.40
N ALA A 12 -15.17 18.13 0.40
CA ALA A 12 -16.46 18.74 0.07
C ALA A 12 -16.85 18.51 -1.40
N GLN A 13 -15.89 18.52 -2.32
CA GLN A 13 -16.12 18.25 -3.75
C GLN A 13 -16.40 16.77 -4.05
N TYR A 14 -15.89 15.85 -3.22
CA TYR A 14 -15.99 14.41 -3.44
C TYR A 14 -16.66 13.69 -2.25
N PRO A 15 -17.95 13.98 -1.96
CA PRO A 15 -18.63 13.48 -0.77
C PRO A 15 -18.81 11.96 -0.74
N HIS A 16 -18.75 11.29 -1.90
CA HIS A 16 -18.84 9.83 -2.01
C HIS A 16 -17.65 9.09 -1.39
N TYR A 17 -16.59 9.80 -0.98
CA TYR A 17 -15.49 9.24 -0.20
C TYR A 17 -15.77 9.14 1.31
N GLU A 18 -16.92 9.62 1.78
CA GLU A 18 -17.37 9.45 3.18
C GLU A 18 -16.38 10.03 4.22
N MET A 19 -15.68 11.12 3.85
CA MET A 19 -14.65 11.76 4.69
C MET A 19 -15.14 13.03 5.41
N GLN A 20 -16.43 13.32 5.42
CA GLN A 20 -17.02 14.54 6.01
C GLN A 20 -16.68 14.72 7.49
N SER A 21 -16.42 13.62 8.21
CA SER A 21 -15.96 13.66 9.60
C SER A 21 -14.61 14.36 9.81
N ARG A 22 -13.87 14.63 8.72
CA ARG A 22 -12.57 15.31 8.71
C ARG A 22 -12.69 16.81 8.39
N LEU A 23 -13.90 17.31 8.11
CA LEU A 23 -14.17 18.74 8.01
C LEU A 23 -14.17 19.35 9.42
N TRP A 24 -13.11 20.08 9.72
CA TRP A 24 -12.77 20.70 11.00
C TRP A 24 -12.77 22.22 10.97
N LEU A 25 -12.53 22.89 9.84
CA LEU A 25 -12.29 24.34 9.82
C LEU A 25 -13.54 25.15 10.20
N GLU A 26 -14.73 24.69 9.85
CA GLU A 26 -15.97 25.30 10.33
C GLU A 26 -16.11 25.15 11.85
N LYS A 27 -15.78 23.97 12.39
CA LYS A 27 -15.81 23.72 13.84
C LYS A 27 -14.79 24.59 14.56
N LEU A 28 -13.57 24.68 14.03
CA LEU A 28 -12.52 25.56 14.53
C LEU A 28 -12.98 27.01 14.55
N SER A 29 -13.59 27.49 13.46
CA SER A 29 -14.10 28.86 13.38
C SER A 29 -15.13 29.15 14.49
N ASN A 30 -16.06 28.23 14.72
CA ASN A 30 -17.07 28.37 15.78
C ASN A 30 -16.42 28.34 17.17
N MET A 31 -15.48 27.42 17.43
CA MET A 31 -14.74 27.36 18.68
C MET A 31 -13.98 28.67 18.99
N LEU A 32 -13.38 29.30 17.96
CA LEU A 32 -12.68 30.58 18.13
C LEU A 32 -13.63 31.74 18.45
N GLN A 33 -14.84 31.75 17.85
CA GLN A 33 -15.86 32.76 18.14
C GLN A 33 -16.44 32.62 19.55
N ASP A 34 -16.60 31.38 20.01
CA ASP A 34 -17.15 31.07 21.34
C ASP A 34 -16.11 31.22 22.48
N GLY A 35 -14.84 31.51 22.15
CA GLY A 35 -13.76 31.65 23.12
C GLY A 35 -13.30 30.31 23.73
N ASP A 36 -13.31 29.24 22.94
CA ASP A 36 -13.09 27.86 23.41
C ASP A 36 -11.69 27.63 24.01
N THR A 37 -11.68 26.93 25.15
CA THR A 37 -10.49 26.57 25.93
C THR A 37 -9.91 25.20 25.59
N GLY A 38 -10.56 24.43 24.70
CA GLY A 38 -10.14 23.10 24.27
C GLY A 38 -9.04 23.08 23.20
N LEU A 39 -8.65 24.25 22.68
CA LEU A 39 -7.57 24.42 21.72
C LEU A 39 -6.24 24.70 22.41
N ASN A 40 -5.13 24.24 21.82
CA ASN A 40 -3.79 24.55 22.30
C ASN A 40 -3.20 25.86 21.73
N ASP A 41 -3.85 26.40 20.70
CA ASP A 41 -3.56 27.68 20.06
C ASP A 41 -4.91 28.28 19.60
N THR A 42 -5.05 29.59 19.68
CA THR A 42 -6.26 30.32 19.27
C THR A 42 -5.96 31.42 18.26
N TRP A 43 -4.71 31.56 17.83
CA TRP A 43 -4.30 32.60 16.87
C TRP A 43 -4.20 32.06 15.44
N PHE A 44 -5.31 32.12 14.71
CA PHE A 44 -5.40 31.69 13.31
C PHE A 44 -5.77 32.86 12.39
N PRO A 45 -4.85 33.81 12.15
CA PRO A 45 -5.17 35.06 11.44
C PRO A 45 -5.59 34.88 9.98
N THR A 46 -5.33 33.71 9.38
CA THR A 46 -5.72 33.41 8.00
C THR A 46 -7.07 32.70 7.88
N ILE A 47 -7.75 32.40 9.00
CA ILE A 47 -9.09 31.81 8.98
C ILE A 47 -10.13 32.92 8.85
N ASN A 48 -10.88 32.88 7.74
CA ASN A 48 -12.04 33.73 7.52
C ASN A 48 -13.28 33.02 8.08
N PRO A 49 -13.98 33.56 9.09
CA PRO A 49 -15.12 32.86 9.68
C PRO A 49 -16.29 32.61 8.73
N GLN A 50 -16.42 33.42 7.67
CA GLN A 50 -17.47 33.24 6.65
C GLN A 50 -17.12 32.17 5.61
N ASP A 51 -15.83 31.87 5.42
CA ASP A 51 -15.36 30.80 4.55
C ASP A 51 -14.01 30.25 5.09
N PRO A 52 -14.06 29.40 6.14
CA PRO A 52 -12.85 28.95 6.82
C PRO A 52 -11.88 28.14 5.95
N ALA A 53 -12.39 27.52 4.89
CA ALA A 53 -11.63 26.71 3.94
C ALA A 53 -11.00 27.54 2.80
N ALA A 54 -11.33 28.82 2.66
CA ALA A 54 -10.73 29.67 1.63
C ALA A 54 -9.24 29.93 1.90
N LEU A 55 -8.43 29.75 0.86
CA LEU A 55 -7.04 30.24 0.87
C LEU A 55 -7.03 31.76 0.74
N THR A 56 -6.15 32.43 1.49
CA THR A 56 -5.82 33.83 1.21
C THR A 56 -5.03 33.93 -0.11
N LYS A 57 -4.84 35.15 -0.62
CA LYS A 57 -4.04 35.37 -1.83
C LYS A 57 -2.59 34.90 -1.63
N GLU A 58 -2.01 35.21 -0.48
CA GLU A 58 -0.65 34.83 -0.10
C GLU A 58 -0.52 33.31 0.06
N GLU A 59 -1.53 32.66 0.68
CA GLU A 59 -1.55 31.20 0.78
C GLU A 59 -1.65 30.54 -0.61
N GLN A 60 -2.43 31.12 -1.52
CA GLN A 60 -2.53 30.63 -2.90
C GLN A 60 -1.19 30.79 -3.65
N GLU A 61 -0.50 31.93 -3.51
CA GLU A 61 0.83 32.13 -4.11
C GLU A 61 1.85 31.09 -3.63
N ILE A 62 1.81 30.73 -2.33
CA ILE A 62 2.66 29.67 -1.77
C ILE A 62 2.32 28.32 -2.41
N VAL A 63 1.03 27.98 -2.51
CA VAL A 63 0.58 26.71 -3.12
C VAL A 63 1.00 26.63 -4.58
N ASP A 64 0.80 27.69 -5.36
CA ASP A 64 1.17 27.74 -6.78
C ASP A 64 2.68 27.58 -6.96
N ASN A 65 3.46 28.22 -6.08
CA ASN A 65 4.91 28.07 -6.07
C ASN A 65 5.34 26.64 -5.72
N LEU A 66 4.74 26.00 -4.71
CA LEU A 66 5.00 24.59 -4.36
C LEU A 66 4.64 23.65 -5.52
N VAL A 67 3.48 23.84 -6.14
CA VAL A 67 3.07 23.06 -7.32
C VAL A 67 4.09 23.22 -8.44
N HIS A 68 4.55 24.44 -8.71
CA HIS A 68 5.57 24.68 -9.73
C HIS A 68 6.89 23.97 -9.39
N GLN A 69 7.36 24.06 -8.15
CA GLN A 69 8.59 23.39 -7.71
C GLN A 69 8.50 21.86 -7.87
N PHE A 70 7.39 21.24 -7.43
CA PHE A 70 7.23 19.79 -7.51
C PHE A 70 7.07 19.29 -8.96
N THR A 71 6.31 20.02 -9.79
CA THR A 71 6.03 19.60 -11.18
C THR A 71 7.19 19.83 -12.13
N THR A 72 8.14 20.72 -11.80
CA THR A 72 9.34 21.00 -12.62
C THR A 72 10.62 20.33 -12.11
N ASN A 73 10.59 19.69 -10.94
CA ASN A 73 11.76 19.06 -10.36
C ASN A 73 12.17 17.79 -11.14
N ARG A 74 13.22 17.89 -11.95
CA ARG A 74 13.72 16.79 -12.81
C ARG A 74 14.06 15.51 -12.04
N LYS A 75 14.53 15.61 -10.79
CA LYS A 75 14.85 14.43 -9.97
C LYS A 75 13.58 13.69 -9.57
N LEU A 76 12.58 14.43 -9.08
CA LEU A 76 11.28 13.88 -8.74
C LEU A 76 10.60 13.30 -9.98
N MET A 77 10.64 14.01 -11.11
CA MET A 77 10.06 13.55 -12.36
C MET A 77 10.66 12.21 -12.82
N ARG A 78 11.97 12.04 -12.68
CA ARG A 78 12.66 10.77 -12.99
C ARG A 78 12.21 9.63 -12.08
N LEU A 79 12.06 9.89 -10.79
CA LEU A 79 11.59 8.89 -9.82
C LEU A 79 10.13 8.50 -10.08
N LEU A 80 9.25 9.48 -10.33
CA LEU A 80 7.85 9.23 -10.69
C LEU A 80 7.73 8.44 -12.00
N ARG A 81 8.53 8.77 -13.01
CA ARG A 81 8.60 7.99 -14.25
C ARG A 81 8.88 6.52 -13.97
N PHE A 82 9.91 6.22 -13.19
CA PHE A 82 10.25 4.84 -12.82
C PHE A 82 9.07 4.14 -12.11
N LEU A 83 8.42 4.83 -11.16
CA LEU A 83 7.27 4.28 -10.44
C LEU A 83 6.07 4.03 -11.37
N PHE A 84 5.81 4.89 -12.35
CA PHE A 84 4.72 4.67 -13.30
C PHE A 84 5.04 3.61 -14.36
N GLU A 85 6.30 3.43 -14.73
CA GLU A 85 6.73 2.42 -15.71
C GLU A 85 6.82 1.02 -15.10
N HIS A 86 7.25 0.90 -13.83
CA HIS A 86 7.55 -0.38 -13.20
C HIS A 86 6.80 -0.67 -11.90
N GLY A 87 6.29 0.37 -11.24
CA GLY A 87 5.63 0.25 -9.95
C GLY A 87 4.30 -0.50 -10.05
N LYS A 88 4.06 -1.35 -9.04
CA LYS A 88 2.80 -2.07 -8.85
C LYS A 88 2.41 -1.98 -7.39
N THR A 89 1.15 -1.65 -7.14
CA THR A 89 0.56 -1.56 -5.79
C THR A 89 0.38 -2.94 -5.15
N TYR A 90 0.15 -3.94 -6.00
CA TYR A 90 0.22 -5.34 -5.66
C TYR A 90 0.65 -6.15 -6.88
N HIS A 91 1.22 -7.33 -6.68
CA HIS A 91 1.48 -8.29 -7.75
C HIS A 91 1.50 -9.71 -7.21
N ILE A 92 1.18 -10.68 -8.06
CA ILE A 92 1.27 -12.09 -7.72
C ILE A 92 2.54 -12.67 -8.34
N HIS A 93 3.41 -13.24 -7.52
CA HIS A 93 4.62 -13.92 -7.98
C HIS A 93 4.81 -15.24 -7.24
N ASN A 94 5.05 -16.33 -7.96
CA ASN A 94 5.24 -17.67 -7.38
C ASN A 94 4.14 -18.12 -6.41
N ASN A 95 2.87 -17.81 -6.76
CA ASN A 95 1.69 -18.01 -5.90
C ASN A 95 1.71 -17.20 -4.59
N PHE A 96 2.48 -16.11 -4.49
CA PHE A 96 2.47 -15.20 -3.34
C PHE A 96 1.82 -13.90 -3.79
N LEU A 97 0.87 -13.39 -3.00
CA LEU A 97 0.37 -12.04 -3.14
C LEU A 97 1.35 -11.09 -2.46
N ASN A 98 2.08 -10.30 -3.23
CA ASN A 98 2.90 -9.20 -2.72
C ASN A 98 2.06 -7.92 -2.77
N ILE A 99 1.81 -7.30 -1.62
CA ILE A 99 1.00 -6.10 -1.50
C ILE A 99 1.69 -5.05 -0.64
N HIS A 100 1.51 -3.78 -0.96
CA HIS A 100 2.12 -2.68 -0.20
C HIS A 100 1.74 -2.69 1.28
N ALA A 101 0.44 -2.70 1.59
CA ALA A 101 -0.05 -2.58 2.96
C ALA A 101 -1.13 -3.61 3.29
N LEU A 102 -2.34 -3.50 2.72
CA LEU A 102 -3.45 -4.37 3.11
C LEU A 102 -4.54 -4.52 2.03
N VAL A 103 -5.40 -5.52 2.23
CA VAL A 103 -6.72 -5.59 1.61
C VAL A 103 -7.75 -5.11 2.65
N PRO A 104 -8.53 -4.04 2.38
CA PRO A 104 -9.54 -3.55 3.31
C PRO A 104 -10.50 -4.66 3.72
N SER A 105 -10.77 -4.75 5.02
CA SER A 105 -11.62 -5.80 5.57
C SER A 105 -12.37 -5.32 6.80
N THR A 106 -13.57 -5.86 6.97
CA THR A 106 -14.48 -5.59 8.07
C THR A 106 -14.07 -6.38 9.32
N ALA A 107 -14.74 -6.10 10.45
CA ALA A 107 -14.42 -6.72 11.74
C ALA A 107 -14.65 -8.25 11.79
N ASP A 108 -15.56 -8.75 10.96
CA ASP A 108 -15.95 -10.15 10.76
C ASP A 108 -15.09 -10.88 9.71
N GLY A 109 -14.11 -10.20 9.10
CA GLY A 109 -13.23 -10.81 8.10
C GLY A 109 -13.83 -10.86 6.70
N GLU A 110 -14.80 -10.00 6.40
CA GLU A 110 -15.27 -9.82 5.03
C GLU A 110 -14.44 -8.75 4.31
N PHE A 111 -14.40 -8.76 2.97
CA PHE A 111 -13.70 -7.70 2.24
C PHE A 111 -14.55 -6.43 2.28
N GLU A 112 -13.95 -5.33 2.71
CA GLU A 112 -14.64 -4.07 2.82
C GLU A 112 -14.84 -3.46 1.43
N GLU A 113 -16.05 -2.95 1.17
CA GLU A 113 -16.41 -2.35 -0.11
C GLU A 113 -16.04 -0.86 -0.15
N PHE A 114 -15.45 -0.46 -1.27
CA PHE A 114 -15.19 0.93 -1.61
C PHE A 114 -15.49 1.14 -3.11
N LEU A 115 -16.32 2.15 -3.42
CA LEU A 115 -16.77 2.46 -4.79
C LEU A 115 -17.37 1.23 -5.51
N GLY A 116 -18.20 0.45 -4.81
CA GLY A 116 -18.86 -0.75 -5.37
C GLY A 116 -17.91 -1.91 -5.65
N ARG A 117 -16.70 -1.91 -5.09
CA ARG A 117 -15.68 -2.94 -5.31
C ARG A 117 -15.05 -3.36 -3.98
N SER A 118 -14.66 -4.61 -3.87
CA SER A 118 -13.96 -5.14 -2.69
C SER A 118 -12.87 -6.13 -3.09
N GLY A 119 -11.99 -6.44 -2.14
CA GLY A 119 -10.94 -7.45 -2.32
C GLY A 119 -10.08 -7.22 -3.57
N LYS A 120 -9.91 -8.26 -4.38
CA LYS A 120 -9.11 -8.21 -5.62
C LYS A 120 -9.63 -7.21 -6.65
N GLN A 121 -10.95 -7.02 -6.76
CA GLN A 121 -11.54 -6.09 -7.73
C GLN A 121 -11.22 -4.64 -7.37
N LEU A 122 -11.23 -4.32 -6.07
CA LEU A 122 -10.85 -2.99 -5.59
C LEU A 122 -9.37 -2.69 -5.89
N LEU A 123 -8.47 -3.65 -5.60
CA LEU A 123 -7.05 -3.46 -5.88
C LEU A 123 -6.76 -3.34 -7.38
N ALA A 124 -7.43 -4.14 -8.22
CA ALA A 124 -7.30 -4.04 -9.67
C ALA A 124 -7.75 -2.67 -10.19
N PHE A 125 -8.91 -2.18 -9.73
CA PHE A 125 -9.40 -0.84 -10.07
C PHE A 125 -8.39 0.25 -9.71
N ILE A 126 -7.84 0.24 -8.49
CA ILE A 126 -6.84 1.21 -8.04
C ILE A 126 -5.57 1.12 -8.90
N GLN A 127 -5.09 -0.08 -9.18
CA GLN A 127 -3.91 -0.31 -10.02
C GLN A 127 -4.12 0.21 -11.44
N ASP A 128 -5.29 -0.01 -12.02
CA ASP A 128 -5.64 0.45 -13.36
C ASP A 128 -5.74 1.98 -13.40
N THR A 129 -6.34 2.61 -12.40
CA THR A 129 -6.37 4.08 -12.28
C THR A 129 -4.96 4.66 -12.19
N ILE A 130 -4.09 4.09 -11.34
CA ILE A 130 -2.70 4.54 -11.21
C ILE A 130 -1.94 4.36 -12.54
N TYR A 131 -2.19 3.26 -13.26
CA TYR A 131 -1.61 3.05 -14.58
C TYR A 131 -2.05 4.14 -15.57
N GLN A 132 -3.34 4.49 -15.61
CA GLN A 132 -3.84 5.54 -16.49
C GLN A 132 -3.27 6.92 -16.13
N VAL A 133 -3.19 7.25 -14.84
CA VAL A 133 -2.53 8.47 -14.36
C VAL A 133 -1.07 8.50 -14.81
N GLY A 134 -0.37 7.36 -14.68
CA GLY A 134 0.99 7.20 -15.15
C GLY A 134 1.13 7.41 -16.66
N GLN A 135 0.26 6.83 -17.47
CA GLN A 135 0.27 7.02 -18.93
C GLN A 135 0.05 8.49 -19.30
N ASN A 136 -0.91 9.16 -18.66
CA ASN A 136 -1.14 10.59 -18.87
C ASN A 136 0.11 11.40 -18.48
N TYR A 137 0.75 11.09 -17.35
CA TYR A 137 1.96 11.75 -16.90
C TYR A 137 3.12 11.57 -17.88
N LEU A 138 3.35 10.34 -18.36
CA LEU A 138 4.44 10.00 -19.28
C LEU A 138 4.25 10.63 -20.67
N THR A 139 2.99 10.84 -21.09
CA THR A 139 2.63 11.41 -22.40
C THR A 139 2.30 12.90 -22.35
N GLY A 140 2.38 13.54 -21.19
CA GLY A 140 2.07 14.97 -21.01
C GLY A 140 0.59 15.32 -21.18
N LYS A 141 -0.32 14.36 -20.98
CA LYS A 141 -1.77 14.59 -20.99
C LYS A 141 -2.23 15.15 -19.65
N GLU A 142 -3.28 15.97 -19.70
CA GLU A 142 -3.95 16.48 -18.52
C GLU A 142 -4.55 15.33 -17.69
N GLN A 143 -4.48 15.46 -16.36
CA GLN A 143 -5.03 14.50 -15.42
C GLN A 143 -6.49 14.83 -15.10
N LYS A 144 -7.29 13.81 -14.81
CA LYS A 144 -8.65 14.01 -14.33
C LYS A 144 -8.63 14.40 -12.85
N LYS A 145 -9.52 15.32 -12.46
CA LYS A 145 -9.62 15.78 -11.06
C LYS A 145 -10.08 14.65 -10.13
N GLU A 146 -10.92 13.75 -10.64
CA GLU A 146 -11.40 12.57 -9.94
C GLU A 146 -10.24 11.62 -9.58
N ASP A 147 -9.28 11.44 -10.49
CA ASP A 147 -8.11 10.59 -10.25
C ASP A 147 -7.19 11.23 -9.20
N GLN A 148 -7.02 12.56 -9.22
CA GLN A 148 -6.27 13.28 -8.19
C GLN A 148 -6.94 13.19 -6.82
N ALA A 149 -8.27 13.28 -6.77
CA ALA A 149 -9.05 13.11 -5.54
C ALA A 149 -8.93 11.66 -5.02
N LEU A 150 -8.89 10.66 -5.90
CA LEU A 150 -8.61 9.29 -5.50
C LEU A 150 -7.19 9.14 -4.92
N PHE A 151 -6.17 9.77 -5.48
CA PHE A 151 -4.81 9.75 -4.92
C PHE A 151 -4.77 10.37 -3.51
N PHE A 152 -5.48 11.48 -3.31
CA PHE A 152 -5.69 12.05 -1.97
C PHE A 152 -6.38 11.04 -1.03
N TYR A 153 -7.48 10.41 -1.48
CA TYR A 153 -8.16 9.38 -0.71
C TYR A 153 -7.26 8.18 -0.38
N LEU A 154 -6.42 7.74 -1.31
CA LEU A 154 -5.53 6.61 -1.08
C LEU A 154 -4.51 6.91 0.01
N TRP A 155 -4.13 8.17 0.20
CA TRP A 155 -3.22 8.57 1.28
C TRP A 155 -3.86 8.54 2.67
N CYS A 156 -5.11 8.99 2.83
CA CYS A 156 -5.70 9.25 4.16
C CYS A 156 -7.13 8.71 4.38
N GLY A 157 -7.72 8.07 3.38
CA GLY A 157 -9.08 7.56 3.39
C GLY A 157 -9.24 6.30 4.24
N PRO A 158 -10.36 6.15 4.97
CA PRO A 158 -10.57 5.07 5.94
C PRO A 158 -10.60 3.67 5.34
N LYS A 159 -11.00 3.55 4.06
CA LYS A 159 -11.08 2.27 3.34
C LYS A 159 -9.93 2.10 2.33
N SER A 160 -8.92 2.97 2.40
CA SER A 160 -7.78 2.90 1.49
C SER A 160 -6.93 1.65 1.78
N PRO A 161 -6.50 0.91 0.74
CA PRO A 161 -5.54 -0.18 0.90
C PRO A 161 -4.13 0.29 1.28
N PHE A 162 -3.84 1.61 1.31
CA PHE A 162 -2.51 2.15 1.63
C PHE A 162 -2.46 2.88 2.99
N PHE A 163 -3.58 3.34 3.53
CA PHE A 163 -3.57 4.15 4.75
C PHE A 163 -3.57 3.32 6.03
N GLY A 164 -4.47 2.33 6.12
CA GLY A 164 -4.51 1.36 7.24
C GLY A 164 -4.98 1.88 8.59
N LYS A 165 -5.58 3.06 8.64
CA LYS A 165 -6.24 3.61 9.83
C LYS A 165 -7.65 4.10 9.50
N HIS A 166 -8.50 4.16 10.51
CA HIS A 166 -9.89 4.61 10.36
C HIS A 166 -10.04 6.12 10.09
N ALA A 167 -9.04 6.93 10.41
CA ALA A 167 -9.01 8.37 10.18
C ALA A 167 -7.59 8.91 10.35
N MET A 168 -7.24 9.93 9.57
CA MET A 168 -6.10 10.79 9.85
C MET A 168 -6.52 11.80 10.94
N LYS A 169 -5.82 11.80 12.07
CA LYS A 169 -6.11 12.66 13.24
C LYS A 169 -5.15 13.84 13.38
N THR A 170 -4.57 14.29 12.27
CA THR A 170 -3.55 15.37 12.26
C THR A 170 -4.10 16.66 12.85
N PHE A 171 -5.32 17.07 12.49
CA PHE A 171 -5.95 18.27 13.06
C PHE A 171 -6.09 18.14 14.57
N GLU A 172 -6.70 17.04 15.02
CA GLU A 172 -6.90 16.77 16.44
C GLU A 172 -5.58 16.81 17.22
N ARG A 173 -4.54 16.13 16.71
CA ARG A 173 -3.20 16.08 17.31
C ARG A 173 -2.50 17.44 17.37
N TYR A 174 -2.74 18.29 16.37
CA TYR A 174 -2.08 19.59 16.27
C TYR A 174 -2.75 20.64 17.13
N PHE A 175 -4.07 20.60 17.29
CA PHE A 175 -4.80 21.74 17.86
C PHE A 175 -5.67 21.41 19.08
N LEU A 176 -6.09 20.17 19.29
CA LEU A 176 -6.96 19.83 20.41
C LEU A 176 -6.15 19.40 21.64
N LEU A 177 -6.51 19.92 22.82
CA LEU A 177 -5.93 19.49 24.09
C LEU A 177 -6.39 18.09 24.50
N ASP A 178 -7.59 17.67 24.10
CA ASP A 178 -8.12 16.33 24.40
C ASP A 178 -7.35 15.24 23.64
N LYS A 179 -6.47 14.55 24.37
CA LYS A 179 -5.66 13.45 23.84
C LYS A 179 -6.48 12.23 23.43
N LYS A 180 -7.71 12.04 23.93
CA LYS A 180 -8.55 10.93 23.48
C LYS A 180 -8.97 11.09 22.01
N SER A 181 -9.19 12.33 21.56
CA SER A 181 -9.51 12.64 20.16
C SER A 181 -8.36 12.32 19.18
N HIS A 182 -7.13 12.16 19.67
CA HIS A 182 -5.93 11.91 18.88
C HIS A 182 -5.79 10.45 18.45
N GLU A 183 -6.59 9.54 19.01
CA GLU A 183 -6.43 8.11 18.80
C GLU A 183 -6.72 7.70 17.36
N GLU A 184 -5.73 7.08 16.72
CA GLU A 184 -5.83 6.50 15.39
C GLU A 184 -5.90 4.98 15.48
N ARG A 185 -7.12 4.44 15.42
CA ARG A 185 -7.32 2.99 15.33
C ARG A 185 -6.88 2.45 13.98
N THR A 186 -6.14 1.34 14.01
CA THR A 186 -5.80 0.54 12.84
C THR A 186 -7.00 -0.21 12.30
N LEU A 187 -6.98 -0.51 11.00
CA LEU A 187 -8.00 -1.35 10.36
C LEU A 187 -7.88 -2.82 10.79
N TYR A 188 -8.87 -3.63 10.42
CA TYR A 188 -8.97 -5.02 10.87
C TYR A 188 -7.99 -5.99 10.21
N TRP A 189 -7.25 -5.58 9.17
CA TRP A 189 -6.31 -6.40 8.41
C TRP A 189 -5.42 -7.30 9.28
N HIS A 190 -4.66 -6.72 10.21
CA HIS A 190 -3.74 -7.47 11.06
C HIS A 190 -4.46 -8.42 12.02
N LYS A 191 -5.64 -8.03 12.52
CA LYS A 191 -6.48 -8.89 13.36
C LYS A 191 -7.01 -10.08 12.56
N ASN A 192 -7.52 -9.81 11.36
CA ASN A 192 -8.14 -10.80 10.48
C ASN A 192 -7.11 -11.81 9.96
N LEU A 193 -5.88 -11.38 9.67
CA LEU A 193 -4.76 -12.27 9.29
C LEU A 193 -4.39 -13.31 10.36
N ARG A 194 -4.92 -13.22 11.58
CA ARG A 194 -4.76 -14.25 12.62
C ARG A 194 -5.82 -15.35 12.57
N THR A 195 -6.82 -15.21 11.70
CA THR A 195 -7.96 -16.13 11.59
C THR A 195 -7.84 -16.97 10.34
N GLU A 196 -8.16 -18.26 10.45
CA GLU A 196 -8.14 -19.20 9.32
C GLU A 196 -9.20 -18.85 8.26
N HIS A 197 -10.37 -18.37 8.69
CA HIS A 197 -11.45 -17.91 7.80
C HIS A 197 -10.96 -16.84 6.83
N PHE A 198 -10.37 -15.75 7.34
CA PHE A 198 -9.92 -14.65 6.50
C PHE A 198 -8.73 -15.04 5.62
N LYS A 199 -7.76 -15.79 6.17
CA LYS A 199 -6.62 -16.30 5.38
C LYS A 199 -7.12 -17.11 4.20
N LYS A 200 -7.98 -18.10 4.44
CA LYS A 200 -8.54 -18.94 3.37
C LYS A 200 -9.25 -18.10 2.31
N LYS A 201 -10.12 -17.18 2.74
CA LYS A 201 -10.82 -16.27 1.82
C LYS A 201 -9.86 -15.44 0.97
N LEU A 202 -8.81 -14.88 1.58
CA LEU A 202 -7.78 -14.12 0.90
C LEU A 202 -7.01 -14.98 -0.12
N LEU A 203 -6.58 -16.17 0.29
CA LEU A 203 -5.86 -17.10 -0.57
C LEU A 203 -6.71 -17.53 -1.77
N ASP A 204 -7.97 -17.89 -1.54
CA ASP A 204 -8.92 -18.33 -2.58
C ASP A 204 -9.23 -17.18 -3.56
N ALA A 205 -9.52 -15.98 -3.05
CA ALA A 205 -9.87 -14.82 -3.88
C ALA A 205 -8.73 -14.38 -4.81
N PHE A 206 -7.48 -14.55 -4.38
CA PHE A 206 -6.31 -14.18 -5.16
C PHE A 206 -5.68 -15.37 -5.92
N GLY A 207 -6.06 -16.61 -5.61
CA GLY A 207 -5.46 -17.82 -6.19
C GLY A 207 -4.00 -18.01 -5.77
N VAL A 208 -3.69 -17.68 -4.50
CA VAL A 208 -2.34 -17.65 -3.94
C VAL A 208 -2.25 -18.59 -2.74
N LYS A 209 -1.02 -18.88 -2.30
CA LYS A 209 -0.74 -19.70 -1.11
C LYS A 209 -0.28 -18.86 0.08
N ARG A 210 0.26 -17.66 -0.17
CA ARG A 210 0.81 -16.76 0.85
C ARG A 210 0.53 -15.31 0.51
N VAL A 211 0.52 -14.46 1.52
CA VAL A 211 0.49 -13.00 1.40
C VAL A 211 1.74 -12.41 2.05
N VAL A 212 2.44 -11.57 1.29
CA VAL A 212 3.59 -10.78 1.73
C VAL A 212 3.15 -9.32 1.76
N PHE A 213 3.31 -8.67 2.90
CA PHE A 213 2.84 -7.30 3.13
C PHE A 213 3.82 -6.50 3.99
N GLY A 214 3.61 -5.17 4.06
CA GLY A 214 4.38 -4.27 4.91
C GLY A 214 3.49 -3.31 5.71
N HIS A 215 3.89 -2.04 5.78
CA HIS A 215 3.17 -0.89 6.37
C HIS A 215 3.05 -0.88 7.89
N THR A 216 3.05 -2.05 8.53
CA THR A 216 3.03 -2.18 9.99
C THR A 216 4.35 -2.78 10.46
N PRO A 217 5.28 -1.99 11.02
CA PRO A 217 6.59 -2.47 11.43
C PRO A 217 6.54 -3.63 12.44
N VAL A 218 7.30 -4.68 12.18
CA VAL A 218 7.49 -5.82 13.09
C VAL A 218 8.62 -5.51 14.07
N ASN A 219 8.32 -5.56 15.37
CA ASN A 219 9.34 -5.38 16.40
C ASN A 219 10.09 -6.69 16.70
N TYR A 220 11.05 -7.03 15.85
CA TYR A 220 11.86 -8.25 16.02
C TYR A 220 12.59 -8.30 17.37
N LYS A 221 13.07 -7.14 17.87
CA LYS A 221 13.75 -7.06 19.18
C LYS A 221 12.86 -7.47 20.37
N LYS A 222 11.53 -7.44 20.20
CA LYS A 222 10.56 -7.94 21.19
C LYS A 222 10.12 -9.38 20.94
N GLY A 223 10.81 -10.12 20.08
CA GLY A 223 10.51 -11.51 19.73
C GLY A 223 9.36 -11.67 18.73
N ALA A 224 8.92 -10.59 18.07
CA ALA A 224 7.92 -10.69 17.01
C ALA A 224 8.52 -11.37 15.78
N ARG A 225 7.77 -12.29 15.19
CA ARG A 225 8.15 -13.03 13.98
C ARG A 225 7.68 -12.32 12.71
N MET A 226 8.43 -12.48 11.62
CA MET A 226 8.05 -11.99 10.29
C MET A 226 6.81 -12.71 9.77
N ALA A 227 6.70 -14.02 10.02
CA ALA A 227 5.62 -14.83 9.50
C ALA A 227 4.65 -15.31 10.60
N SER A 228 3.39 -15.55 10.21
CA SER A 228 2.46 -16.33 11.01
C SER A 228 2.95 -17.79 11.13
N ARG A 229 2.49 -18.52 12.16
CA ARG A 229 3.00 -19.88 12.46
C ARG A 229 2.81 -20.91 11.34
N ASP A 230 1.81 -20.69 10.48
CA ASP A 230 1.47 -21.49 9.31
C ASP A 230 2.17 -21.00 8.02
N GLY A 231 3.01 -19.97 8.11
CA GLY A 231 3.76 -19.41 6.98
C GLY A 231 2.91 -18.68 5.93
N VAL A 232 1.61 -18.46 6.19
CA VAL A 232 0.67 -17.87 5.22
C VAL A 232 0.85 -16.36 5.10
N ALA A 233 0.95 -15.66 6.23
CA ALA A 233 1.05 -14.21 6.29
C ALA A 233 2.47 -13.80 6.67
N ILE A 234 3.16 -13.08 5.79
CA ILE A 234 4.56 -12.70 5.94
C ILE A 234 4.67 -11.17 5.90
N ASN A 235 5.09 -10.57 7.01
CA ASN A 235 5.33 -9.14 7.12
C ASN A 235 6.83 -8.84 6.95
N VAL A 236 7.16 -8.12 5.89
CA VAL A 236 8.54 -7.74 5.54
C VAL A 236 8.89 -6.29 5.95
N ASP A 237 7.99 -5.61 6.66
CA ASP A 237 8.28 -4.29 7.20
C ASP A 237 9.03 -4.40 8.53
N GLY A 238 10.35 -4.22 8.46
CA GLY A 238 11.23 -4.14 9.63
C GLY A 238 11.26 -2.78 10.31
N GLY A 239 10.50 -1.77 9.84
CA GLY A 239 10.56 -0.41 10.36
C GLY A 239 11.80 0.34 9.93
N PHE A 240 12.00 0.51 8.62
CA PHE A 240 13.23 1.06 8.03
C PHE A 240 13.52 2.51 8.47
N ALA A 241 12.50 3.30 8.77
CA ALA A 241 12.71 4.68 9.20
C ALA A 241 13.35 4.75 10.60
N ALA A 242 14.19 5.76 10.83
CA ALA A 242 14.86 5.99 12.10
C ALA A 242 13.89 6.17 13.29
N ALA A 243 12.70 6.72 13.03
CA ALA A 243 11.64 6.86 14.03
C ALA A 243 11.04 5.51 14.49
N TYR A 244 11.31 4.43 13.76
CA TYR A 244 10.87 3.07 14.09
C TYR A 244 12.03 2.22 14.60
N TYR A 245 12.53 1.27 13.80
CA TYR A 245 13.56 0.32 14.22
C TYR A 245 14.86 0.45 13.44
N ASN A 246 14.92 1.40 12.48
CA ASN A 246 16.06 1.67 11.60
C ASN A 246 16.54 0.40 10.87
N ARG A 247 15.61 -0.50 10.55
CA ARG A 247 15.90 -1.86 10.08
C ARG A 247 14.95 -2.28 8.96
N GLY A 248 15.47 -3.01 7.97
CA GLY A 248 14.66 -3.63 6.92
C GLY A 248 14.60 -5.14 7.08
N HIS A 249 13.61 -5.78 6.47
CA HIS A 249 13.60 -7.22 6.28
C HIS A 249 13.59 -7.55 4.78
N SER A 250 14.21 -8.66 4.42
CA SER A 250 14.18 -9.23 3.08
C SER A 250 13.56 -10.62 3.14
N LEU A 251 12.85 -11.02 2.09
CA LEU A 251 12.30 -12.37 1.97
C LEU A 251 13.04 -13.11 0.86
N VAL A 252 13.54 -14.30 1.17
CA VAL A 252 14.21 -15.17 0.20
C VAL A 252 13.37 -16.44 0.02
N HIS A 253 13.13 -16.78 -1.25
CA HIS A 253 12.42 -17.99 -1.64
C HIS A 253 13.32 -18.82 -2.54
N THR A 254 13.77 -19.96 -2.02
CA THR A 254 14.52 -20.98 -2.75
C THR A 254 13.58 -22.14 -3.13
N PRO A 255 14.01 -23.09 -3.97
CA PRO A 255 13.18 -24.26 -4.28
C PRO A 255 12.78 -25.09 -3.05
N PHE A 256 13.56 -25.05 -1.98
CA PHE A 256 13.36 -25.88 -0.79
C PHE A 256 12.90 -25.09 0.43
N GLN A 257 13.10 -23.77 0.48
CA GLN A 257 12.88 -23.02 1.70
C GLN A 257 12.38 -21.61 1.41
N ILE A 258 11.62 -21.09 2.37
CA ILE A 258 11.36 -19.66 2.52
C ILE A 258 12.01 -19.22 3.82
N TYR A 259 12.84 -18.19 3.77
CA TYR A 259 13.37 -17.57 4.96
C TYR A 259 13.39 -16.05 4.87
N GLY A 260 13.12 -15.42 5.99
CA GLY A 260 13.27 -13.99 6.21
C GLY A 260 14.71 -13.68 6.61
N ILE A 261 15.24 -12.59 6.09
CA ILE A 261 16.51 -12.00 6.48
C ILE A 261 16.19 -10.70 7.20
N ILE A 262 16.65 -10.58 8.44
CA ILE A 262 16.55 -9.37 9.23
C ILE A 262 17.85 -8.61 9.05
N LEU A 263 17.78 -7.49 8.32
CA LEU A 263 18.97 -6.74 7.93
C LEU A 263 19.59 -6.02 9.14
N PRO A 264 20.90 -5.76 9.16
CA PRO A 264 21.50 -4.86 10.12
C PRO A 264 21.01 -3.42 9.90
N THR A 265 21.04 -2.64 10.98
CA THR A 265 20.88 -1.18 10.94
C THR A 265 22.13 -0.52 10.34
N PRO A 266 22.03 0.73 9.82
CA PRO A 266 23.18 1.49 9.37
C PRO A 266 24.32 1.58 10.40
N ASP A 267 23.98 1.70 11.69
CA ASP A 267 24.97 1.78 12.77
C ASP A 267 25.69 0.45 13.00
N GLU A 268 24.96 -0.68 12.96
CA GLU A 268 25.52 -2.03 13.04
C GLU A 268 26.44 -2.33 11.85
N ILE A 269 26.08 -1.86 10.64
CA ILE A 269 26.94 -1.97 9.44
C ILE A 269 28.24 -1.17 9.65
N ALA A 270 28.13 0.09 10.08
CA ALA A 270 29.29 0.95 10.29
C ALA A 270 30.22 0.43 11.42
N GLU A 271 29.66 -0.20 12.45
CA GLU A 271 30.43 -0.85 13.51
C GLU A 271 31.18 -2.08 13.01
N ALA A 272 30.51 -2.96 12.25
CA ALA A 272 31.13 -4.13 11.65
C ALA A 272 32.27 -3.75 10.68
N GLU A 273 32.07 -2.71 9.87
CA GLU A 273 33.10 -2.17 8.97
C GLU A 273 34.34 -1.70 9.77
N ARG A 274 34.14 -0.94 10.85
CA ARG A 274 35.25 -0.49 11.74
C ARG A 274 36.01 -1.66 12.37
N ARG A 275 35.33 -2.76 12.66
CA ARG A 275 35.94 -3.97 13.24
C ARG A 275 36.51 -4.94 12.21
N LEU A 276 36.30 -4.69 10.92
CA LEU A 276 36.63 -5.63 9.84
C LEU A 276 35.90 -6.99 10.00
N GLU A 277 34.66 -6.94 10.47
CA GLU A 277 33.78 -8.10 10.71
C GLU A 277 32.57 -8.09 9.76
N SER A 278 31.84 -9.20 9.71
CA SER A 278 30.56 -9.24 8.99
C SER A 278 29.46 -8.57 9.82
N ALA A 279 28.62 -7.77 9.17
CA ALA A 279 27.48 -7.16 9.82
C ALA A 279 26.51 -8.24 10.35
N PRO A 280 25.95 -8.05 11.56
CA PRO A 280 25.08 -9.05 12.17
C PRO A 280 23.79 -9.18 11.36
N LEU A 281 23.42 -10.41 11.02
CA LEU A 281 22.23 -10.70 10.23
C LEU A 281 21.51 -11.89 10.84
N ASP A 282 20.23 -11.70 11.14
CA ASP A 282 19.39 -12.77 11.67
C ASP A 282 18.56 -13.39 10.55
N VAL A 283 18.35 -14.71 10.63
CA VAL A 283 17.58 -15.47 9.66
C VAL A 283 16.40 -16.13 10.36
N GLU A 284 15.19 -15.87 9.85
CA GLU A 284 13.98 -16.57 10.28
C GLU A 284 13.57 -17.58 9.22
N LEU A 285 13.67 -18.87 9.52
CA LEU A 285 13.09 -19.91 8.66
C LEU A 285 11.55 -19.84 8.74
N ILE A 286 10.92 -19.62 7.60
CA ILE A 286 9.47 -19.44 7.47
C ILE A 286 8.81 -20.74 7.03
N ASP A 287 9.38 -21.42 6.05
CA ASP A 287 8.83 -22.68 5.52
C ASP A 287 9.89 -23.55 4.85
N GLU A 288 9.66 -24.87 4.82
CA GLU A 288 10.53 -25.86 4.17
C GLU A 288 9.69 -26.85 3.34
N PHE A 289 10.18 -27.14 2.14
CA PHE A 289 9.53 -28.03 1.19
C PHE A 289 10.31 -29.35 1.10
N PRO A 290 9.65 -30.50 1.35
CA PRO A 290 10.31 -31.81 1.19
C PRO A 290 10.78 -32.08 -0.24
N GLN A 291 10.13 -31.44 -1.22
CA GLN A 291 10.46 -31.54 -2.65
C GLN A 291 10.65 -30.14 -3.23
N PRO A 292 11.58 -29.96 -4.18
CA PRO A 292 11.86 -28.64 -4.73
C PRO A 292 10.67 -28.12 -5.52
N ILE A 293 10.22 -26.91 -5.21
CA ILE A 293 9.25 -26.18 -6.04
C ILE A 293 9.92 -25.82 -7.36
N LYS A 294 9.34 -26.25 -8.48
CA LYS A 294 9.80 -25.91 -9.82
C LYS A 294 8.94 -24.80 -10.41
N ILE A 295 9.46 -24.08 -11.40
CA ILE A 295 8.71 -23.03 -12.11
C ILE A 295 7.38 -23.58 -12.63
N LYS A 296 7.35 -24.82 -13.12
CA LYS A 296 6.13 -25.49 -13.60
C LYS A 296 5.00 -25.58 -12.55
N ASP A 297 5.33 -25.56 -11.26
CA ASP A 297 4.38 -25.68 -10.15
C ASP A 297 3.82 -24.31 -9.70
N THR A 298 4.30 -23.23 -10.33
CA THR A 298 3.92 -21.84 -10.02
C THR A 298 2.85 -21.31 -10.98
N SER A 299 2.22 -20.19 -10.60
CA SER A 299 1.35 -19.42 -11.50
C SER A 299 2.06 -19.02 -12.79
N VAL A 300 3.33 -18.62 -12.71
CA VAL A 300 4.15 -18.26 -13.87
C VAL A 300 4.35 -19.47 -14.79
N GLY A 301 4.65 -20.65 -14.22
CA GLY A 301 4.76 -21.88 -14.98
C GLY A 301 3.49 -22.19 -15.77
N ARG A 302 2.31 -22.08 -15.14
CA ARG A 302 1.03 -22.29 -15.81
C ARG A 302 0.83 -21.37 -17.00
N GLU A 303 1.18 -20.09 -16.89
CA GLU A 303 1.09 -19.15 -18.02
C GLU A 303 2.11 -19.47 -19.12
N LEU A 304 3.34 -19.83 -18.77
CA LEU A 304 4.35 -20.28 -19.74
C LEU A 304 3.90 -21.55 -20.50
N TYR A 305 3.22 -22.47 -19.81
CA TYR A 305 2.64 -23.66 -20.45
C TYR A 305 1.52 -23.31 -21.44
N LYS A 306 0.62 -22.38 -21.07
CA LYS A 306 -0.43 -21.90 -21.98
C LYS A 306 0.16 -21.24 -23.21
N GLU A 307 1.15 -20.37 -23.03
CA GLU A 307 1.81 -19.67 -24.13
C GLU A 307 2.54 -20.64 -25.05
N ARG A 308 3.28 -21.60 -24.48
CA ARG A 308 3.90 -22.67 -25.25
C ARG A 308 2.87 -23.48 -26.05
N SER A 309 1.73 -23.81 -25.46
CA SER A 309 0.67 -24.54 -26.16
C SER A 309 0.08 -23.71 -27.30
N ARG A 310 -0.19 -22.41 -27.08
CA ARG A 310 -0.66 -21.48 -28.11
C ARG A 310 0.29 -21.41 -29.30
N ILE A 311 1.58 -21.17 -29.05
CA ILE A 311 2.62 -21.11 -30.09
C ILE A 311 2.70 -22.45 -30.84
N ARG A 312 2.58 -23.58 -30.12
CA ARG A 312 2.60 -24.90 -30.74
C ARG A 312 1.42 -25.10 -31.69
N ASP A 313 0.22 -24.70 -31.30
CA ASP A 313 -0.98 -24.80 -32.13
C ASP A 313 -0.87 -23.92 -33.40
N GLU A 314 -0.30 -22.72 -33.26
CA GLU A 314 0.00 -21.81 -34.38
C GLU A 314 1.01 -22.42 -35.37
N LEU A 315 2.08 -23.04 -34.86
CA LEU A 315 3.07 -23.73 -35.69
C LEU A 315 2.46 -24.94 -36.43
N ILE A 316 1.59 -25.70 -35.76
CA ILE A 316 0.89 -26.83 -36.38
C ILE A 316 -0.01 -26.32 -37.53
N ALA A 317 -0.81 -25.28 -37.27
CA ALA A 317 -1.67 -24.66 -38.28
C ALA A 317 -0.87 -24.13 -39.48
N ALA A 318 0.25 -23.44 -39.23
CA ALA A 318 1.13 -22.92 -40.27
C ALA A 318 1.84 -24.02 -41.09
N SER A 319 2.10 -25.18 -40.48
CA SER A 319 2.81 -26.29 -41.14
C SER A 319 1.95 -27.11 -42.12
N GLY A 320 0.64 -26.84 -42.22
CA GLY A 320 -0.28 -27.56 -43.09
C GLY A 320 -0.49 -29.03 -42.71
N LYS A 321 0.07 -29.50 -41.59
CA LYS A 321 -0.11 -30.85 -41.07
C LYS A 321 -1.33 -30.89 -40.16
N THR A 322 -2.43 -31.48 -40.64
CA THR A 322 -3.51 -32.00 -39.79
C THR A 322 -3.01 -33.25 -39.06
N ALA A 323 -2.11 -33.07 -38.10
CA ALA A 323 -1.61 -34.19 -37.31
C ALA A 323 -2.54 -34.40 -36.10
N ALA A 324 -3.49 -35.33 -36.24
CA ALA A 324 -4.06 -36.01 -35.09
C ALA A 324 -2.93 -36.75 -34.37
N LEU A 325 -2.44 -36.19 -33.27
CA LEU A 325 -1.43 -36.79 -32.40
C LEU A 325 -1.78 -36.48 -30.94
N PRO A 326 -1.46 -37.39 -30.01
CA PRO A 326 -2.32 -37.73 -28.88
C PRO A 326 -2.55 -36.55 -27.94
N GLY A 327 -3.84 -36.39 -27.57
CA GLY A 327 -4.27 -35.46 -26.54
C GLY A 327 -3.44 -35.67 -25.28
N TYR A 328 -2.87 -34.57 -24.78
CA TYR A 328 -2.15 -34.55 -23.52
C TYR A 328 -3.11 -34.95 -22.40
N GLN A 329 -2.92 -36.15 -21.83
CA GLN A 329 -3.45 -36.47 -20.51
C GLN A 329 -2.55 -35.80 -19.47
N PRO A 330 -3.09 -34.93 -18.60
CA PRO A 330 -2.32 -34.49 -17.44
C PRO A 330 -2.00 -35.73 -16.62
N ASN A 331 -0.72 -35.98 -16.35
CA ASN A 331 -0.30 -37.12 -15.53
C ASN A 331 -1.11 -37.12 -14.23
N ARG A 332 -1.85 -38.21 -14.02
CA ARG A 332 -2.15 -38.72 -12.69
C ARG A 332 -0.82 -39.15 -12.10
N ASP A 333 -0.36 -38.38 -11.12
CA ASP A 333 0.10 -38.80 -9.79
C ASP A 333 0.93 -37.68 -9.14
#